data_AF-A0A944XYC8-F1
#
_entry.id   AF-A0A944XYC8-F1
#
_cell.length_a   1.000
_cell.length_b   1.000
_cell.length_c   1.000
_cell.angle_alpha   90.00
_cell.angle_beta   90.00
_cell.angle_gamma   90.00
#
_symmetry.space_group_name_H-M   'P 1'
#
loop_
_entity.id
_entity.type
_entity.pdbx_description
1 polymer ?
#
loop_
_entity_poly.entity_id
_entity_poly.type
_entity_poly.pdbx_seq_one_letter_code
_entity_poly.pdbx_strand_id
1 'polypeptide(L)' 'MKQINVGIIGTGWCGGIRANTCARYPSVGELHIAETNPERLAEVAGETGATSAVA' A
#
# COMPACT_ATOMS: atom_id res chain seq x y z
N MET A 1 -10.72 0.05 -19.21
CA MET A 1 -10.75 0.98 -18.05
C MET A 1 -9.36 1.55 -17.88
N LYS A 2 -9.19 2.85 -17.59
CA LYS A 2 -7.86 3.44 -17.37
C LYS A 2 -7.38 3.09 -15.95
N GLN A 3 -6.17 2.56 -15.81
CA GLN A 3 -5.60 2.29 -14.49
C GLN A 3 -5.14 3.59 -13.81
N ILE A 4 -5.13 3.57 -12.48
CA ILE A 4 -4.65 4.65 -11.60
C ILE A 4 -3.52 4.14 -10.70
N ASN A 5 -2.64 5.04 -10.28
CA ASN A 5 -1.61 4.75 -9.29
C ASN A 5 -2.04 5.35 -7.94
N VAL A 6 -1.77 4.65 -6.85
CA VAL A 6 -2.28 4.99 -5.52
C VAL A 6 -1.14 5.05 -4.51
N GLY A 7 -1.09 6.13 -3.73
CA GLY A 7 -0.23 6.28 -2.57
C GLY A 7 -1.02 6.22 -1.27
N ILE A 8 -0.51 5.51 -0.25
CA ILE A 8 -1.08 5.48 1.10
C ILE A 8 0.00 5.90 2.10
N ILE A 9 -0.24 6.99 2.82
CA ILE A 9 0.62 7.51 3.89
C ILE A 9 -0.02 7.19 5.22
N GLY A 10 0.69 6.42 6.05
CA GLY A 10 0.16 5.79 7.25
C GLY A 10 -0.58 4.51 6.91
N THR A 11 0.02 3.38 7.25
CA THR A 11 -0.50 2.02 7.00
C THR A 11 -0.93 1.31 8.28
N GLY A 12 -1.25 2.06 9.34
CA GLY A 12 -2.03 1.57 10.50
C GLY A 12 -3.40 0.99 10.07
N TRP A 13 -4.32 0.73 11.00
CA TRP A 13 -5.51 -0.08 10.68
C TRP A 13 -6.27 0.33 9.40
N CYS A 14 -6.68 1.59 9.28
CA CYS A 14 -7.38 2.11 8.11
C CYS A 14 -6.52 2.11 6.82
N GLY A 15 -5.24 2.41 6.95
CA GLY A 15 -4.30 2.44 5.83
C GLY A 15 -3.99 1.04 5.32
N GLY A 16 -3.78 0.08 6.21
CA GLY A 16 -3.51 -1.32 5.89
C GLY A 16 -4.66 -2.00 5.16
N ILE A 17 -5.91 -1.82 5.61
CA ILE A 17 -7.07 -2.39 4.90
C ILE A 17 -7.23 -1.79 3.49
N ARG A 18 -6.89 -0.50 3.33
CA ARG A 18 -6.92 0.18 2.03
C ARG A 18 -5.79 -0.31 1.14
N ALA A 19 -4.59 -0.50 1.69
CA ALA A 19 -3.43 -1.01 0.97
C ALA A 19 -3.70 -2.43 0.43
N ASN A 20 -4.22 -3.32 1.27
CA ASN A 20 -4.64 -4.66 0.85
C ASN A 20 -5.73 -4.65 -0.23
N THR A 21 -6.71 -3.76 -0.10
CA THR A 21 -7.78 -3.63 -1.10
C THR A 21 -7.21 -3.13 -2.44
N CYS A 22 -6.42 -2.06 -2.40
CA CYS A 22 -5.80 -1.48 -3.59
C CYS A 22 -4.84 -2.45 -4.28
N ALA A 23 -4.08 -3.24 -3.54
CA ALA A 23 -3.17 -4.26 -4.09
C ALA A 23 -3.88 -5.32 -4.95
N ARG A 24 -5.17 -5.55 -4.70
CA ARG A 24 -5.98 -6.56 -5.41
C ARG A 24 -6.97 -5.97 -6.41
N TYR A 25 -7.08 -4.64 -6.48
CA TYR A 25 -8.10 -3.99 -7.29
C TYR A 25 -7.61 -3.79 -8.73
N PRO A 26 -8.28 -4.34 -9.76
CA PRO A 26 -7.77 -4.32 -11.15
C PRO A 26 -7.50 -2.93 -11.75
N SER A 27 -8.13 -1.89 -11.20
CA SER A 27 -7.92 -0.52 -11.66
C SER A 27 -6.69 0.14 -11.06
N VAL A 28 -6.04 -0.46 -10.06
CA VAL A 28 -4.80 0.04 -9.48
C VAL A 28 -3.63 -0.60 -10.23
N GLY A 29 -2.80 0.22 -10.85
CA GLY A 29 -1.58 -0.22 -11.55
C GLY A 29 -0.39 -0.31 -10.60
N GLU A 30 -0.12 0.78 -9.88
CA GLU A 30 0.96 0.87 -8.89
C GLU A 30 0.39 1.25 -7.52
N LEU A 31 0.88 0.56 -6.49
CA LEU A 31 0.65 0.91 -5.08
C LEU A 31 1.97 1.38 -4.44
N HIS A 32 1.94 2.52 -3.76
CA HIS A 32 3.07 3.04 -2.98
C HIS A 32 2.61 3.26 -1.52
N ILE A 33 3.43 2.86 -0.57
CA ILE A 33 3.13 3.00 0.87
C ILE A 33 4.23 3.77 1.59
N ALA A 34 3.83 4.56 2.58
CA ALA A 34 4.72 5.24 3.51
C ALA A 34 4.27 4.98 4.96
N GLU A 35 5.18 4.56 5.84
CA GLU A 35 4.89 4.26 7.24
C GLU A 35 6.14 4.43 8.11
N THR A 36 6.03 5.22 9.17
CA THR A 36 7.17 5.57 10.03
C THR A 36 7.53 4.45 11.01
N ASN A 37 6.58 3.56 11.32
CA ASN A 37 6.88 2.33 12.05
C ASN A 37 7.46 1.26 11.08
N PRO A 38 8.75 0.90 11.21
CA PRO A 38 9.41 0.00 10.25
C PRO A 38 8.86 -1.44 10.27
N GLU A 39 8.42 -1.94 11.44
CA GLU A 39 7.80 -3.27 11.52
C GLU A 39 6.48 -3.29 10.77
N ARG A 40 5.68 -2.24 10.94
CA ARG A 40 4.40 -2.09 10.24
C ARG A 40 4.59 -1.89 8.75
N LEU A 41 5.59 -1.11 8.34
CA LEU A 41 5.95 -0.93 6.94
C LEU A 41 6.31 -2.26 6.29
N ALA A 42 7.16 -3.07 6.95
CA ALA A 42 7.57 -4.38 6.44
C ALA A 42 6.39 -5.36 6.33
N GLU A 43 5.51 -5.39 7.34
CA GLU A 43 4.29 -6.20 7.34
C GLU A 43 3.42 -5.86 6.13
N VAL A 44 3.04 -4.59 5.95
CA VAL A 44 2.11 -4.17 4.89
C VAL A 44 2.77 -4.27 3.52
N ALA A 45 4.06 -3.98 3.39
CA ALA A 45 4.80 -4.21 2.15
C ALA A 45 4.74 -5.69 1.73
N GLY A 46 4.91 -6.61 2.69
CA GLY A 46 4.83 -8.05 2.45
C GLY A 46 3.43 -8.52 2.06
N GLU A 47 2.38 -8.01 2.70
CA GLU A 47 0.98 -8.34 2.37
C GLU A 47 0.55 -7.86 0.99
N THR A 48 1.06 -6.70 0.57
CA THR A 48 0.56 -5.98 -0.61
C THR A 48 1.45 -6.08 -1.84
N GLY A 49 2.74 -6.39 -1.68
CA GLY A 49 3.71 -6.32 -2.76
C GLY A 49 3.84 -4.92 -3.35
N ALA A 50 3.69 -3.87 -2.52
CA ALA A 50 3.71 -2.48 -2.97
C ALA A 50 4.95 -2.17 -3.83
N THR A 51 4.74 -1.40 -4.89
CA THR A 51 5.78 -0.91 -5.82
C THR A 51 6.86 -0.10 -5.11
N SER A 52 6.48 0.61 -4.04
CA SER A 52 7.40 1.35 -3.18
C SER A 52 6.94 1.30 -1.75
N ALA A 53 7.89 1.17 -0.83
CA ALA A 53 7.68 1.19 0.61
C ALA A 53 8.77 2.08 1.24
N VAL A 54 8.36 3.17 1.89
CA VAL A 54 9.29 4.16 2.49
C VAL A 54 8.90 4.48 3.94
N ALA A 55 9.89 4.85 4.75
CA ALA A 55 9.68 5.33 6.12
C ALA A 55 9.45 6.85 6.16
#